data_AF-A0A4Y3UJ22-F1
#
_entry.id   AF-A0A4Y3UJ22-F1
#
_cell.length_a   1.000
_cell.length_b   1.000
_cell.length_c   1.000
_cell.angle_alpha   90.00
_cell.angle_beta   90.00
_cell.angle_gamma   90.00
#
_symmetry.space_group_name_H-M   'P 1'
#
loop_
_entity.id
_entity.type
_entity.pdbx_description
1 polymer ?
#
loop_
_entity_poly.entity_id
_entity_poly.type
_entity_poly.pdbx_seq_one_letter_code
_entity_poly.pdbx_strand_id
1 'polypeptide(L)'
;MSDAQAPETRPGDAAEAQDATPPPAPDALRVEVRRGDPTPDELAAVVAVVTEAYTREAEAALAENEPRPSAWLVSARSLRPPLRREIGWGRFGG
;
A
#
# COMPACT_ATOMS: atom_id res chain seq x y z
N MET A 1 33.88 -40.85 -30.19
CA MET A 1 32.97 -41.06 -29.06
C MET A 1 33.35 -40.03 -28.00
N SER A 2 32.74 -38.84 -28.06
CA SER A 2 32.94 -37.81 -27.03
C SER A 2 31.86 -37.97 -25.99
N ASP A 3 32.26 -38.24 -24.75
CA ASP A 3 31.38 -38.16 -23.60
C ASP A 3 31.03 -36.69 -23.33
N ALA A 4 29.74 -36.40 -23.24
CA ALA A 4 29.21 -35.10 -22.87
C ALA A 4 29.24 -34.99 -21.34
N GLN A 5 30.10 -34.11 -20.82
CA GLN A 5 30.14 -33.80 -19.40
C GLN A 5 28.86 -33.03 -19.02
N ALA A 6 28.02 -33.64 -18.17
CA ALA A 6 26.85 -33.00 -17.60
C ALA A 6 27.26 -31.85 -16.66
N PRO A 7 26.50 -30.75 -16.59
CA PRO A 7 26.77 -29.68 -15.63
C PRO A 7 26.38 -30.15 -14.23
N GLU A 8 27.39 -30.48 -13.42
CA GLU A 8 27.24 -30.67 -11.97
C GLU A 8 26.86 -29.32 -11.35
N THR A 9 25.58 -29.16 -11.00
CA THR A 9 25.09 -28.06 -10.18
C THR A 9 25.72 -28.17 -8.79
N ARG A 10 26.54 -27.18 -8.42
CA ARG A 10 27.11 -27.11 -7.07
C ARG A 10 25.98 -26.86 -6.06
N PRO A 11 25.92 -27.59 -4.93
CA PRO A 11 24.88 -27.45 -3.93
C PRO A 11 24.91 -26.12 -3.14
N GLY A 12 25.72 -25.15 -3.55
CA GLY A 12 25.84 -23.82 -2.92
C GLY A 12 24.90 -22.75 -3.48
N ASP A 13 24.46 -22.86 -4.75
CA ASP A 13 23.66 -21.80 -5.39
C ASP A 13 22.19 -21.78 -4.94
N ALA A 14 21.69 -22.85 -4.32
CA ALA A 14 20.31 -22.91 -3.83
C ALA A 14 20.09 -22.17 -2.49
N ALA A 15 21.17 -21.85 -1.76
CA ALA A 15 21.07 -21.18 -0.46
C ALA A 15 20.96 -19.65 -0.59
N GLU A 16 21.52 -19.04 -1.64
CA GLU A 16 21.50 -17.58 -1.85
C GLU A 16 20.17 -17.03 -2.41
N ALA A 17 19.28 -17.90 -2.92
CA ALA A 17 17.99 -17.46 -3.46
C ALA A 17 16.96 -17.05 -2.38
N GLN A 18 17.24 -17.29 -1.10
CA GLN A 18 16.27 -17.08 -0.02
C GLN A 18 16.26 -15.65 0.56
N ASP A 19 17.21 -14.78 0.18
CA ASP A 19 17.28 -13.37 0.63
C ASP A 19 16.69 -12.37 -0.37
N ALA A 20 16.15 -12.85 -1.50
CA ALA A 20 15.45 -12.00 -2.45
C ALA A 20 14.06 -11.67 -1.90
N THR A 21 13.96 -10.63 -1.06
CA THR A 21 12.67 -10.05 -0.68
C THR A 21 11.98 -9.56 -1.95
N PRO A 22 10.89 -10.20 -2.43
CA PRO A 22 10.16 -9.70 -3.58
C PRO A 22 9.65 -8.29 -3.26
N PRO A 23 9.60 -7.37 -4.23
CA PRO A 23 9.03 -6.05 -3.99
C PRO A 23 7.63 -6.23 -3.40
N PRO A 24 7.30 -5.53 -2.30
CA PRO A 24 6.01 -5.72 -1.65
C PRO A 24 4.93 -5.46 -2.69
N ALA A 25 4.04 -6.43 -2.89
CA ALA A 25 2.76 -6.12 -3.49
C ALA A 25 2.12 -5.01 -2.63
N PRO A 26 1.48 -4.00 -3.23
CA PRO A 26 1.07 -2.78 -2.53
C PRO A 26 0.19 -3.03 -1.29
N ASP A 27 -0.40 -4.21 -1.15
CA ASP A 27 -1.27 -4.62 -0.04
C ASP A 27 -0.77 -5.84 0.77
N ALA A 28 0.50 -6.25 0.61
CA ALA A 28 1.02 -7.40 1.36
C ALA A 28 1.25 -7.04 2.84
N LEU A 29 0.49 -7.66 3.74
CA LEU A 29 0.67 -7.55 5.19
C LEU A 29 2.05 -8.08 5.60
N ARG A 30 2.89 -7.22 6.18
CA ARG A 30 4.24 -7.58 6.68
C ARG A 30 4.24 -7.70 8.20
N VAL A 31 4.65 -8.86 8.71
CA VAL A 31 4.80 -9.12 10.15
C VAL A 31 6.25 -9.49 10.45
N GLU A 32 6.85 -8.86 11.46
CA GLU A 32 8.23 -9.09 11.86
C GLU A 32 8.35 -9.39 13.36
N VAL A 33 9.03 -10.48 13.70
CA VAL A 33 9.33 -10.84 15.09
C VAL A 33 10.59 -10.08 15.53
N ARG A 34 10.43 -9.10 16.43
CA ARG A 34 11.56 -8.30 16.93
C ARG A 34 12.28 -8.95 18.11
N ARG A 35 11.63 -9.88 18.82
CA ARG A 35 12.17 -10.57 19.99
C ARG A 35 11.44 -11.89 20.23
N GLY A 36 12.15 -12.87 20.79
CA GLY A 36 11.61 -14.21 21.09
C GLY A 36 11.88 -15.18 19.95
N ASP A 37 11.47 -16.44 20.16
CA ASP A 37 11.55 -17.52 19.17
C ASP A 37 10.20 -18.25 19.15
N PRO A 38 9.17 -17.66 18.51
CA PRO A 38 7.85 -18.27 18.48
C PRO A 38 7.90 -19.57 17.69
N THR A 39 7.13 -20.54 18.14
CA THR A 39 6.96 -21.78 17.37
C THR A 39 6.24 -21.48 16.04
N PRO A 40 6.40 -22.34 15.02
CA PRO A 40 5.69 -22.17 13.75
C PRO A 40 4.17 -22.06 13.91
N ASP A 41 3.61 -22.84 14.84
CA ASP A 41 2.16 -22.85 15.12
C ASP A 41 1.68 -21.55 15.76
N GLU A 42 2.47 -20.98 16.68
CA GLU A 42 2.16 -19.69 17.30
C GLU A 42 2.26 -18.55 16.28
N LEU A 43 3.29 -18.57 15.42
CA LEU A 43 3.42 -17.57 14.36
C LEU A 43 2.25 -17.67 13.37
N ALA A 44 1.84 -18.89 13.00
CA ALA A 44 0.68 -19.12 12.15
C ALA A 44 -0.61 -18.60 12.80
N ALA A 45 -0.81 -18.83 14.11
CA ALA A 45 -1.96 -18.31 14.84
C ALA A 45 -2.01 -16.78 14.82
N VAL A 46 -0.87 -16.11 15.03
CA VAL A 46 -0.80 -14.64 14.97
C VAL A 46 -1.10 -14.12 13.57
N VAL A 47 -0.49 -14.69 12.54
CA VAL A 47 -0.74 -14.29 11.16
C VAL A 47 -2.22 -14.48 10.78
N ALA A 48 -2.83 -15.60 11.18
CA ALA A 48 -4.24 -15.87 10.93
C ALA A 48 -5.15 -14.81 11.56
N VAL A 49 -4.96 -14.49 12.84
CA VAL A 49 -5.76 -13.49 13.56
C VAL A 49 -5.59 -12.09 12.97
N VAL A 50 -4.35 -11.67 12.71
CA VAL A 50 -4.10 -10.32 12.16
C VAL A 50 -4.63 -10.19 10.74
N THR A 51 -4.51 -11.24 9.92
CA THR A 51 -5.03 -11.24 8.55
C THR A 51 -6.56 -11.22 8.53
N GLU A 52 -7.22 -11.97 9.42
CA GLU A 52 -8.69 -11.95 9.57
C GLU A 52 -9.17 -10.57 10.00
N ALA A 53 -8.56 -9.99 11.04
CA ALA A 53 -8.89 -8.65 11.50
C ALA A 53 -8.67 -7.59 10.40
N TYR A 54 -7.55 -7.67 9.68
CA TYR A 54 -7.25 -6.77 8.56
C TYR A 54 -8.29 -6.90 7.44
N THR A 55 -8.62 -8.13 7.03
CA THR A 55 -9.61 -8.40 5.98
C THR A 55 -10.98 -7.83 6.35
N ARG A 56 -11.43 -8.07 7.59
CA ARG A 56 -12.71 -7.55 8.09
C ARG A 56 -12.78 -6.02 8.06
N GLU A 57 -11.71 -5.35 8.46
CA GLU A 57 -11.64 -3.88 8.42
C GLU A 57 -11.53 -3.35 6.98
N ALA A 58 -10.77 -4.03 6.12
CA ALA A 58 -10.66 -3.68 4.70
C ALA A 58 -12.00 -3.82 3.96
N GLU A 59 -12.80 -4.85 4.26
CA GLU A 59 -14.15 -5.01 3.71
C GLU A 59 -15.13 -3.94 4.21
N ALA A 60 -14.97 -3.50 5.46
CA ALA A 60 -15.77 -2.42 6.03
C ALA A 60 -15.32 -1.02 5.57
N ALA A 61 -14.16 -0.90 4.92
CA ALA A 61 -13.63 0.36 4.47
C ALA A 61 -14.51 0.95 3.36
N LEU A 62 -15.12 2.10 3.63
CA LEU A 62 -15.87 2.88 2.65
C LEU A 62 -14.96 3.78 1.80
N ALA A 63 -13.70 3.94 2.20
CA ALA A 63 -12.73 4.73 1.47
C ALA A 63 -12.26 3.98 0.23
N GLU A 64 -12.09 4.70 -0.88
CA GLU A 64 -11.55 4.12 -2.11
C GLU A 64 -10.06 3.81 -1.94
N ASN A 65 -9.65 2.59 -2.30
CA ASN A 65 -8.25 2.13 -2.16
C ASN A 65 -7.26 2.96 -2.99
N GLU A 66 -7.70 3.48 -4.13
CA GLU A 66 -6.88 4.38 -4.94
C GLU A 66 -7.19 5.85 -4.60
N PRO A 67 -6.16 6.69 -4.40
CA PRO A 67 -6.36 8.12 -4.20
C PRO A 67 -6.89 8.74 -5.49
N ARG A 68 -8.21 8.91 -5.57
CA ARG A 68 -8.87 9.63 -6.67
C ARG A 68 -9.12 11.09 -6.29
N PRO A 69 -9.03 12.03 -7.25
CA PRO A 69 -9.45 13.40 -7.04
C PRO A 69 -10.91 13.44 -6.57
N SER A 70 -11.17 14.08 -5.43
CA SER A 70 -12.54 14.22 -4.94
C SER A 70 -13.39 15.01 -5.94
N ALA A 71 -14.70 14.74 -5.99
CA ALA A 71 -15.62 15.50 -6.84
C ALA A 71 -15.55 17.02 -6.57
N TRP A 72 -15.26 17.41 -5.33
CA TRP A 72 -14.99 18.79 -4.94
C TRP A 72 -13.73 19.35 -5.59
N LEU A 73 -12.63 18.61 -5.58
CA LEU A 73 -11.39 19.03 -6.22
C LEU A 73 -11.56 19.14 -7.74
N VAL A 74 -12.25 18.17 -8.37
CA VAL A 74 -12.53 18.18 -9.81
C VAL A 74 -13.42 19.35 -10.22
N SER A 75 -14.40 19.72 -9.39
CA SER A 75 -15.34 20.81 -9.68
C SER A 75 -14.89 22.19 -9.19
N ALA A 76 -13.78 22.26 -8.44
CA ALA A 76 -13.26 23.52 -7.92
C ALA A 76 -12.94 24.47 -9.09
N ARG A 77 -13.61 25.63 -9.09
CA ARG A 77 -13.32 26.71 -10.03
C ARG A 77 -12.38 27.72 -9.39
N SER A 78 -11.63 28.44 -10.22
CA SER A 78 -10.81 29.56 -9.74
C SER A 78 -11.67 30.56 -8.95
N LEU A 79 -11.09 31.10 -7.88
CA LEU A 79 -11.73 32.18 -7.14
C LEU A 79 -11.94 33.35 -8.09
N ARG A 80 -13.17 33.88 -8.11
CA ARG A 80 -13.45 35.12 -8.83
C ARG A 80 -12.63 36.25 -8.19
N PRO A 81 -12.22 37.26 -8.97
CA PRO A 81 -11.60 38.46 -8.42
C PRO A 81 -12.44 39.01 -7.27
N PRO A 82 -11.80 39.45 -6.16
CA PRO A 82 -12.53 40.04 -5.05
C PRO A 82 -13.35 41.24 -5.54
N LEU A 83 -14.52 41.44 -4.93
CA LEU A 83 -15.36 42.59 -5.24
C LEU A 83 -14.59 43.88 -4.94
N ARG A 84 -14.57 44.79 -5.91
CA ARG A 84 -14.00 46.14 -5.77
C ARG A 84 -14.80 46.90 -4.72
N ARG A 85 -14.30 46.96 -3.49
CA ARG A 85 -14.97 47.63 -2.35
C ARG A 85 -14.98 49.15 -2.52
N GLU A 86 -14.07 49.66 -3.34
CA GLU A 86 -13.97 51.05 -3.77
C GLU A 86 -15.11 51.47 -4.71
N ILE A 87 -15.81 50.50 -5.32
CA ILE A 87 -17.03 50.74 -6.10
C ILE A 87 -18.19 50.26 -5.23
N GLY A 88 -19.01 51.19 -4.73
CA GLY A 88 -20.17 50.84 -3.90
C GLY A 88 -21.07 49.78 -4.55
N TRP A 89 -21.87 49.08 -3.72
CA TRP A 89 -22.78 48.01 -4.16
C TRP A 89 -23.97 48.56 -4.94
N GLY A 90 -23.73 49.12 -6.12
CA GLY A 90 -24.74 49.71 -6.98
C GLY A 90 -25.75 50.58 -6.20
N ARG A 91 -27.04 50.35 -6.47
CA ARG A 91 -28.17 51.08 -5.84
C ARG A 91 -28.52 50.63 -4.41
N PHE A 92 -27.78 49.71 -3.80
CA PHE A 92 -28.12 49.12 -2.50
C PHE A 92 -27.32 49.73 -1.33
N GLY A 93 -26.57 50.80 -1.58
CA GLY A 93 -25.82 51.56 -0.56
C GLY A 93 -26.51 52.84 -0.12
N GLY A 94 -27.84 52.82 0.00
CA GLY A 94 -28.67 53.91 0.53
C GLY A 94 -29.38 53.47 1.79
#